data_AF-A0A2X3BM08-F1
#
_entry.id   AF-A0A2X3BM08-F1
#
_cell.length_a   1.000
_cell.length_b   1.000
_cell.length_c   1.000
_cell.angle_alpha   90.00
_cell.angle_beta   90.00
_cell.angle_gamma   90.00
#
_symmetry.space_group_name_H-M   'P 1'
#
loop_
_entity.id
_entity.type
_entity.pdbx_description
1 polymer ?
#
loop_
_entity_poly.entity_id
_entity_poly.type
_entity_poly.pdbx_seq_one_letter_code
_entity_poly.pdbx_strand_id
1 'polypeptide(L)'
;MAAGSLRDGPVLLTASHNLHAAVKAYLQEIKPEKVIALGGTGSIPEKVLEQAKVSETTELERIAGADRFETANEIAKYAFPDGSNIVYVTDGTGSQGVIGPDALTGASLRNGPILFGSRQNGLSADTLDVISHLGAKEIVQLGSNQLGSYKPTRYLAGPHRYATAVEVSKQVMKDHPEVHIAYLTNGLVLADSVAAGGRLDDGSVLLTEPDWLPYAVCEHIRTSGIKKVIALGGDSTVTPEVLNAANEYAQNPAKPCLQTRPVVRGWVAPGYYLQAVDKITPPPGTVVPQSGWNGTKVREVRARLGVGVPLNASMTFDRATRNAVVRFQRRSGLPASGVVDYATWVRLTGRPWNMDNFQMQPPPLKANREQRIDAMLSFARGQIGTPYTWGGAGPTGDGYDCSGLALQALYAAGIDPQPINVISHAAPTYRTSKQLYAHPGLQKLPFAYRIPGDLVFWQGRGGIYHVAIYVGSNQVIESSYGYTRQRPLYKWGNIAPYIVRPLAT
;
A
#
# COMPACT_ATOMS: atom_id res chain seq x y z
N MET A 1 -17.14 -14.62 -14.00
CA MET A 1 -18.15 -13.77 -13.32
C MET A 1 -19.53 -13.93 -13.95
N ALA A 2 -19.72 -13.68 -15.25
CA ALA A 2 -20.97 -14.07 -15.93
C ALA A 2 -21.31 -15.57 -15.79
N ALA A 3 -20.28 -16.42 -15.71
CA ALA A 3 -20.41 -17.83 -15.35
C ALA A 3 -21.21 -18.12 -14.06
N GLY A 4 -21.35 -17.16 -13.14
CA GLY A 4 -22.18 -17.32 -11.95
C GLY A 4 -23.68 -17.42 -12.25
N SER A 5 -24.08 -17.14 -13.50
CA SER A 5 -25.44 -17.38 -14.00
C SER A 5 -25.69 -18.85 -14.36
N LEU A 6 -24.63 -19.67 -14.49
CA LEU A 6 -24.75 -21.11 -14.77
C LEU A 6 -25.06 -21.87 -13.49
N ARG A 7 -25.92 -22.88 -13.59
CA ARG A 7 -26.40 -23.71 -12.47
C ARG A 7 -26.28 -25.22 -12.73
N ASP A 8 -25.82 -25.60 -13.92
CA ASP A 8 -25.69 -26.96 -14.41
C ASP A 8 -24.38 -27.65 -13.98
N GLY A 9 -23.46 -26.94 -13.32
CA GLY A 9 -22.23 -27.53 -12.79
C GLY A 9 -21.31 -26.57 -12.02
N PRO A 10 -20.23 -27.09 -11.40
CA PRO A 10 -19.23 -26.26 -10.73
C PRO A 10 -18.35 -25.51 -11.75
N VAL A 11 -17.88 -24.32 -11.37
CA VAL A 11 -16.91 -23.55 -12.18
C VAL A 11 -15.49 -23.90 -11.74
N LEU A 12 -14.69 -24.44 -12.66
CA LEU A 12 -13.30 -24.83 -12.42
C LEU A 12 -12.35 -23.87 -13.15
N LEU A 13 -11.17 -23.63 -12.56
CA LEU A 13 -10.15 -22.75 -13.14
C LEU A 13 -9.09 -23.55 -13.89
N THR A 14 -8.61 -23.01 -15.00
CA THR A 14 -7.49 -23.58 -15.77
C THR A 14 -6.45 -22.51 -16.11
N ALA A 15 -5.21 -22.94 -16.30
CA ALA A 15 -4.20 -22.11 -16.94
C ALA A 15 -4.35 -22.19 -18.47
N SER A 16 -3.82 -21.19 -19.19
CA SER A 16 -3.89 -21.13 -20.65
C SER A 16 -2.99 -22.15 -21.36
N HIS A 17 -2.05 -22.78 -20.65
CA HIS A 17 -1.10 -23.73 -21.24
C HIS A 17 -1.41 -25.19 -20.91
N ASN A 18 -2.03 -25.47 -19.77
CA ASN A 18 -2.40 -26.80 -19.32
C ASN A 18 -3.57 -26.78 -18.34
N LEU A 19 -4.27 -27.93 -18.26
CA LEU A 19 -5.24 -28.18 -17.20
C LEU A 19 -4.52 -28.70 -15.96
N HIS A 20 -4.72 -28.04 -14.82
CA HIS A 20 -4.01 -28.37 -13.58
C HIS A 20 -4.34 -29.79 -13.10
N ALA A 21 -3.37 -30.49 -12.50
CA ALA A 21 -3.52 -31.88 -12.08
C ALA A 21 -4.69 -32.09 -11.10
N ALA A 22 -4.91 -31.15 -10.18
CA ALA A 22 -6.04 -31.18 -9.26
C ALA A 22 -7.41 -31.13 -9.98
N VAL A 23 -7.51 -30.34 -11.06
CA VAL A 23 -8.74 -30.25 -11.85
C VAL A 23 -8.96 -31.53 -12.65
N LYS A 24 -7.89 -32.11 -13.21
CA LYS A 24 -7.95 -33.42 -13.88
C LYS A 24 -8.43 -34.52 -12.94
N ALA A 25 -7.86 -34.59 -11.74
CA ALA A 25 -8.25 -35.57 -10.73
C ALA A 25 -9.74 -35.41 -10.35
N TYR A 26 -10.19 -34.17 -10.13
CA TYR A 26 -11.59 -33.88 -9.85
C TYR A 26 -12.53 -34.31 -10.98
N LEU A 27 -12.20 -33.99 -12.23
CA LEU A 27 -13.00 -34.42 -13.38
C LEU A 27 -13.04 -35.95 -13.52
N GLN A 28 -11.93 -36.64 -13.25
CA GLN A 28 -11.87 -38.11 -13.28
C GLN A 28 -12.72 -38.76 -12.17
N GLU A 29 -12.85 -38.09 -11.03
CA GLU A 29 -13.69 -38.52 -9.92
C GLU A 29 -15.19 -38.36 -10.26
N ILE A 30 -15.59 -37.17 -10.71
CA ILE A 30 -17.02 -36.88 -10.94
C ILE A 30 -17.55 -37.39 -12.28
N LYS A 31 -16.66 -37.65 -13.26
CA LYS A 31 -16.97 -38.14 -14.61
C LYS A 31 -18.15 -37.41 -15.27
N PRO A 32 -18.01 -36.11 -15.55
CA PRO A 32 -19.13 -35.31 -16.04
C PRO A 32 -19.50 -35.72 -17.47
N GLU A 33 -20.80 -35.65 -17.77
CA GLU A 33 -21.33 -35.86 -19.12
C GLU A 33 -20.89 -34.75 -20.08
N LYS A 34 -20.75 -33.53 -19.57
CA LYS A 34 -20.38 -32.35 -20.36
C LYS A 34 -19.37 -31.48 -19.62
N VAL A 35 -18.37 -30.96 -20.34
CA VAL A 35 -17.45 -29.92 -19.87
C VAL A 35 -17.51 -28.73 -20.83
N ILE A 36 -17.79 -27.55 -20.30
CA ILE A 36 -17.95 -26.33 -21.08
C ILE A 36 -16.78 -25.38 -20.82
N ALA A 37 -16.02 -25.04 -21.85
CA ALA A 37 -15.05 -23.95 -21.79
C ALA A 37 -15.76 -22.60 -21.88
N LEU A 38 -15.54 -21.72 -20.89
CA LEU A 38 -16.07 -20.37 -20.87
C LEU A 38 -14.99 -19.37 -21.33
N GLY A 39 -15.16 -18.85 -22.54
CA GLY A 39 -14.24 -17.91 -23.17
C GLY A 39 -13.50 -18.48 -24.39
N GLY A 40 -12.96 -17.57 -25.19
CA GLY A 40 -12.32 -17.89 -26.46
C GLY A 40 -11.02 -18.71 -26.33
N THR A 41 -10.52 -19.19 -27.46
CA THR A 41 -9.30 -20.01 -27.56
C THR A 41 -8.03 -19.28 -27.10
N GLY A 42 -8.03 -17.94 -27.09
CA GLY A 42 -6.95 -17.14 -26.51
C GLY A 42 -6.84 -17.26 -24.99
N SER A 43 -7.93 -17.58 -24.30
CA SER A 43 -7.96 -17.80 -22.84
C SER A 43 -7.85 -19.28 -22.48
N ILE A 44 -8.64 -20.13 -23.15
CA ILE A 44 -8.64 -21.58 -22.97
C ILE A 44 -8.39 -22.22 -24.34
N PRO A 45 -7.12 -22.47 -24.72
CA PRO A 45 -6.81 -23.12 -25.99
C PRO A 45 -7.46 -24.49 -26.12
N GLU A 46 -7.71 -24.94 -27.36
CA GLU A 46 -8.40 -26.21 -27.62
C GLU A 46 -7.69 -27.40 -26.98
N LYS A 47 -6.36 -27.44 -27.10
CA LYS A 47 -5.50 -28.44 -26.43
C LYS A 47 -5.64 -28.51 -24.90
N VAL A 48 -6.16 -27.45 -24.26
CA VAL A 48 -6.41 -27.42 -22.82
C VAL A 48 -7.81 -27.95 -22.52
N LEU A 49 -8.81 -27.60 -23.33
CA LEU A 49 -10.16 -28.16 -23.22
C LEU A 49 -10.16 -29.68 -23.48
N GLU A 50 -9.41 -30.14 -24.47
CA GLU A 50 -9.23 -31.58 -24.77
C GLU A 50 -8.68 -32.37 -23.57
N GLN A 51 -7.87 -31.75 -22.72
CA GLN A 51 -7.36 -32.39 -21.50
C GLN A 51 -8.43 -32.61 -20.43
N ALA A 52 -9.61 -32.00 -20.57
CA ALA A 52 -10.75 -32.19 -19.69
C ALA A 52 -11.62 -33.40 -20.08
N LYS A 53 -11.38 -34.02 -21.24
CA LYS A 53 -12.08 -35.25 -21.65
C LYS A 53 -11.61 -36.42 -20.78
N VAL A 54 -12.46 -36.85 -19.85
CA VAL A 54 -12.14 -37.94 -18.88
C VAL A 54 -12.77 -39.28 -19.25
N SER A 55 -13.71 -39.31 -20.20
CA SER A 55 -14.26 -40.51 -20.81
C SER A 55 -14.63 -40.27 -22.28
N GLU A 56 -14.90 -41.34 -23.03
CA GLU A 56 -15.41 -41.22 -24.41
C GLU A 56 -16.80 -40.59 -24.50
N THR A 57 -17.54 -40.57 -23.40
CA THR A 57 -18.88 -39.98 -23.33
C THR A 57 -18.87 -38.53 -22.84
N THR A 58 -17.73 -37.99 -22.39
CA THR A 58 -17.63 -36.58 -22.00
C THR A 58 -17.70 -35.70 -23.25
N GLU A 59 -18.81 -34.97 -23.39
CA GLU A 59 -18.99 -33.92 -24.38
C GLU A 59 -18.17 -32.69 -24.01
N LEU A 60 -17.46 -32.12 -24.98
CA LEU A 60 -16.73 -30.86 -24.82
C LEU A 60 -17.44 -29.78 -25.61
N GLU A 61 -17.80 -28.70 -24.94
CA GLU A 61 -18.47 -27.55 -25.53
C GLU A 61 -17.71 -26.26 -25.19
N ARG A 62 -17.97 -25.19 -25.95
CA ARG A 62 -17.41 -23.87 -25.67
C ARG A 62 -18.47 -22.79 -25.82
N ILE A 63 -18.59 -21.96 -24.79
CA ILE A 63 -19.38 -20.73 -24.83
C ILE A 63 -18.39 -19.56 -24.83
N ALA A 64 -18.33 -18.82 -25.95
CA ALA A 64 -17.38 -17.74 -26.14
C ALA A 64 -17.92 -16.68 -27.12
N GLY A 65 -17.53 -15.43 -26.89
CA GLY A 65 -17.65 -14.34 -27.85
C GLY A 65 -16.29 -13.75 -28.21
N ALA A 66 -16.25 -12.73 -29.06
CA ALA A 66 -15.01 -12.06 -29.46
C ALA A 66 -14.33 -11.36 -28.27
N ASP A 67 -15.11 -10.94 -27.28
CA ASP A 67 -14.64 -10.38 -26.03
C ASP A 67 -15.47 -10.83 -24.82
N ARG A 68 -15.21 -10.23 -23.67
CA ARG A 68 -15.91 -10.54 -22.41
C ARG A 68 -17.38 -10.15 -22.40
N PHE A 69 -17.77 -9.12 -23.17
CA PHE A 69 -19.14 -8.64 -23.25
C PHE A 69 -19.96 -9.63 -24.07
N GLU A 70 -19.46 -10.01 -25.24
CA GLU A 70 -20.10 -11.03 -26.07
C GLU A 70 -20.10 -12.40 -25.39
N THR A 71 -19.03 -12.79 -24.71
CA THR A 71 -19.03 -14.04 -23.92
C THR A 71 -20.10 -14.03 -22.82
N ALA A 72 -20.35 -12.89 -22.16
CA ALA A 72 -21.42 -12.78 -21.18
C ALA A 72 -22.82 -12.87 -21.83
N ASN A 73 -22.99 -12.28 -23.02
CA ASN A 73 -24.20 -12.40 -23.82
C ASN A 73 -24.50 -13.87 -24.17
N GLU A 74 -23.49 -14.64 -24.62
CA GLU A 74 -23.66 -16.07 -24.94
C GLU A 74 -23.95 -16.92 -23.70
N ILE A 75 -23.28 -16.66 -22.56
CA ILE A 75 -23.60 -17.32 -21.29
C ILE A 75 -25.05 -17.04 -20.88
N ALA A 76 -25.54 -15.81 -21.07
CA ALA A 76 -26.92 -15.45 -20.71
C ALA A 76 -27.94 -16.21 -21.57
N LYS A 77 -27.72 -16.32 -22.88
CA LYS A 77 -28.57 -17.12 -23.79
C LYS A 77 -28.60 -18.60 -23.41
N TYR A 78 -27.43 -19.16 -23.10
CA TYR A 78 -27.31 -20.55 -22.69
C TYR A 78 -27.98 -20.82 -21.33
N ALA A 79 -27.77 -19.95 -20.35
CA ALA A 79 -28.29 -20.12 -18.99
C ALA A 79 -29.79 -19.86 -18.86
N PHE A 80 -30.37 -19.03 -19.74
CA PHE A 80 -31.78 -18.62 -19.71
C PHE A 80 -32.45 -18.80 -21.08
N PRO A 81 -32.56 -20.04 -21.59
CA PRO A 81 -33.13 -20.30 -22.92
C PRO A 81 -34.61 -19.92 -23.01
N ASP A 82 -35.34 -19.98 -21.88
CA ASP A 82 -36.75 -19.59 -21.78
C ASP A 82 -36.95 -18.10 -21.44
N GLY A 83 -35.87 -17.33 -21.38
CA GLY A 83 -35.86 -15.92 -21.00
C GLY A 83 -35.74 -15.67 -19.49
N SER A 84 -35.66 -14.38 -19.12
CA SER A 84 -35.71 -13.93 -17.73
C SER A 84 -36.33 -12.54 -17.62
N ASN A 85 -37.23 -12.37 -16.65
CA ASN A 85 -37.87 -11.08 -16.37
C ASN A 85 -36.90 -10.03 -15.80
N ILE A 86 -35.75 -10.46 -15.25
CA ILE A 86 -34.74 -9.60 -14.64
C ILE A 86 -33.36 -9.90 -15.22
N VAL A 87 -32.58 -8.85 -15.47
CA VAL A 87 -31.17 -8.96 -15.88
C VAL A 87 -30.32 -8.06 -14.99
N TYR A 88 -29.11 -8.53 -14.69
CA TYR A 88 -28.13 -7.78 -13.92
C TYR A 88 -27.05 -7.24 -14.84
N VAL A 89 -26.74 -5.95 -14.73
CA VAL A 89 -25.70 -5.30 -15.54
C VAL A 89 -24.62 -4.72 -14.64
N THR A 90 -23.36 -4.75 -15.11
CA THR A 90 -22.24 -4.20 -14.35
C THR A 90 -21.09 -3.81 -15.26
N ASP A 91 -20.11 -3.09 -14.71
CA ASP A 91 -18.96 -2.59 -15.44
C ASP A 91 -17.98 -3.73 -15.80
N GLY A 92 -17.96 -4.08 -17.10
CA GLY A 92 -17.06 -5.08 -17.66
C GLY A 92 -15.67 -4.58 -18.03
N THR A 93 -15.41 -3.26 -18.02
CA THR A 93 -14.06 -2.72 -18.28
C THR A 93 -13.23 -2.68 -17.02
N GLY A 94 -13.87 -2.33 -15.90
CA GLY A 94 -13.25 -2.24 -14.58
C GLY A 94 -12.09 -1.26 -14.51
N SER A 95 -11.15 -1.47 -13.58
CA SER A 95 -9.93 -0.64 -13.45
C SER A 95 -8.72 -1.42 -13.95
N GLN A 96 -7.89 -0.82 -14.82
CA GLN A 96 -6.72 -1.47 -15.42
C GLN A 96 -7.06 -2.79 -16.17
N GLY A 97 -8.27 -2.90 -16.74
CA GLY A 97 -8.71 -4.07 -17.51
C GLY A 97 -9.20 -5.27 -16.68
N VAL A 98 -9.20 -5.17 -15.35
CA VAL A 98 -9.76 -6.18 -14.43
C VAL A 98 -11.20 -5.81 -14.08
N ILE A 99 -12.14 -6.68 -14.45
CA ILE A 99 -13.58 -6.53 -14.15
C ILE A 99 -13.78 -6.33 -12.63
N GLY A 100 -14.72 -5.45 -12.26
CA GLY A 100 -14.98 -5.13 -10.86
C GLY A 100 -15.53 -6.33 -10.06
N PRO A 101 -15.29 -6.35 -8.73
CA PRO A 101 -15.84 -7.36 -7.82
C PRO A 101 -17.36 -7.31 -7.67
N ASP A 102 -18.04 -6.28 -8.20
CA ASP A 102 -19.50 -6.16 -8.13
C ASP A 102 -20.19 -7.25 -8.98
N ALA A 103 -19.57 -7.65 -10.10
CA ALA A 103 -20.06 -8.76 -10.92
C ALA A 103 -19.93 -10.12 -10.21
N LEU A 104 -18.97 -10.24 -9.29
CA LEU A 104 -18.73 -11.46 -8.52
C LEU A 104 -19.81 -11.65 -7.45
N THR A 105 -20.15 -10.59 -6.72
CA THR A 105 -21.18 -10.68 -5.67
C THR A 105 -22.54 -11.00 -6.28
N GLY A 106 -22.80 -10.50 -7.50
CA GLY A 106 -23.98 -10.82 -8.30
C GLY A 106 -24.17 -12.31 -8.62
N ALA A 107 -23.12 -13.15 -8.55
CA ALA A 107 -23.26 -14.59 -8.80
C ALA A 107 -24.22 -15.30 -7.84
N SER A 108 -24.46 -14.72 -6.66
CA SER A 108 -25.44 -15.21 -5.68
C SER A 108 -26.90 -14.86 -6.04
N LEU A 109 -27.14 -14.03 -7.06
CA LEU A 109 -28.47 -13.71 -7.58
C LEU A 109 -28.92 -14.83 -8.54
N ARG A 110 -30.11 -15.39 -8.30
CA ARG A 110 -30.55 -16.66 -8.91
C ARG A 110 -31.57 -16.51 -10.02
N ASN A 111 -32.15 -15.32 -10.15
CA ASN A 111 -33.31 -15.04 -10.98
C ASN A 111 -32.98 -14.37 -12.32
N GLY A 112 -31.71 -14.05 -12.61
CA GLY A 112 -31.35 -13.38 -13.86
C GLY A 112 -29.87 -13.51 -14.24
N PRO A 113 -29.55 -13.35 -15.54
CA PRO A 113 -28.17 -13.39 -16.01
C PRO A 113 -27.39 -12.11 -15.66
N ILE A 114 -26.07 -12.24 -15.63
CA ILE A 114 -25.14 -11.11 -15.46
C ILE A 114 -24.54 -10.75 -16.80
N LEU A 115 -24.82 -9.54 -17.26
CA LEU A 115 -24.32 -8.93 -18.49
C LEU A 115 -23.37 -7.77 -18.17
N PHE A 116 -22.57 -7.38 -19.16
CA PHE A 116 -21.56 -6.33 -19.00
C PHE A 116 -21.87 -5.09 -19.84
N GLY A 117 -21.58 -3.93 -19.27
CA GLY A 117 -21.51 -2.65 -19.96
C GLY A 117 -20.17 -1.96 -19.72
N SER A 118 -19.94 -0.85 -20.39
CA SER A 118 -18.75 -0.03 -20.20
C SER A 118 -19.09 1.36 -19.68
N ARG A 119 -18.16 1.98 -18.95
CA ARG A 119 -18.34 3.37 -18.49
C ARG A 119 -18.42 4.37 -19.63
N GLN A 120 -17.75 4.08 -20.73
CA GLN A 120 -17.64 4.99 -21.87
C GLN A 120 -18.89 4.91 -22.76
N ASN A 121 -19.31 3.69 -23.10
CA ASN A 121 -20.30 3.46 -24.16
C ASN A 121 -21.62 2.89 -23.62
N GLY A 122 -21.71 2.55 -22.32
CA GLY A 122 -22.88 1.89 -21.76
C GLY A 122 -23.01 0.44 -22.20
N LEU A 123 -24.25 0.00 -22.44
CA LEU A 123 -24.56 -1.32 -22.97
C LEU A 123 -24.42 -1.30 -24.50
N SER A 124 -23.77 -2.33 -25.05
CA SER A 124 -23.65 -2.50 -26.51
C SER A 124 -25.01 -2.80 -27.15
N ALA A 125 -25.13 -2.60 -28.46
CA ALA A 125 -26.33 -2.99 -29.21
C ALA A 125 -26.64 -4.48 -29.04
N ASP A 126 -25.63 -5.35 -29.13
CA ASP A 126 -25.79 -6.80 -28.97
C ASP A 126 -26.27 -7.17 -27.56
N THR A 127 -25.74 -6.52 -26.52
CA THR A 127 -26.20 -6.72 -25.14
C THR A 127 -27.65 -6.29 -24.97
N LEU A 128 -28.06 -5.18 -25.58
CA LEU A 128 -29.46 -4.74 -25.56
C LEU A 128 -30.39 -5.71 -26.29
N ASP A 129 -29.93 -6.30 -27.39
CA ASP A 129 -30.68 -7.29 -28.16
C ASP A 129 -30.89 -8.57 -27.35
N VAL A 130 -29.85 -9.04 -26.62
CA VAL A 130 -29.98 -10.14 -25.66
C VAL A 130 -30.97 -9.82 -24.56
N ILE A 131 -30.93 -8.62 -23.97
CA ILE A 131 -31.88 -8.21 -22.93
C ILE A 131 -33.32 -8.25 -23.48
N SER A 132 -33.53 -7.78 -24.71
CA SER A 132 -34.83 -7.83 -25.38
C SER A 132 -35.29 -9.27 -25.65
N HIS A 133 -34.38 -10.14 -26.13
CA HIS A 133 -34.67 -11.54 -26.40
C HIS A 133 -35.04 -12.33 -25.13
N LEU A 134 -34.38 -12.03 -24.02
CA LEU A 134 -34.71 -12.60 -22.71
C LEU A 134 -36.09 -12.14 -22.19
N GLY A 135 -36.70 -11.11 -22.78
CA GLY A 135 -37.96 -10.54 -22.32
C GLY A 135 -37.85 -9.80 -20.98
N ALA A 136 -36.66 -9.26 -20.67
CA ALA A 136 -36.38 -8.64 -19.38
C ALA A 136 -37.13 -7.31 -19.21
N LYS A 137 -37.85 -7.18 -18.11
CA LYS A 137 -38.59 -5.95 -17.73
C LYS A 137 -37.84 -5.13 -16.70
N GLU A 138 -36.98 -5.78 -15.92
CA GLU A 138 -36.18 -5.15 -14.88
C GLU A 138 -34.69 -5.29 -15.20
N ILE A 139 -33.99 -4.17 -15.24
CA ILE A 139 -32.56 -4.11 -15.52
C ILE A 139 -31.90 -3.49 -14.29
N VAL A 140 -31.22 -4.32 -13.50
CA VAL A 140 -30.64 -3.93 -12.21
C VAL A 140 -29.14 -3.78 -12.36
N GLN A 141 -28.61 -2.59 -12.09
CA GLN A 141 -27.18 -2.39 -12.13
C GLN A 141 -26.51 -2.75 -10.80
N LEU A 142 -25.46 -3.55 -10.87
CA LEU A 142 -24.59 -3.86 -9.74
C LEU A 142 -23.41 -2.89 -9.69
N GLY A 143 -23.25 -2.21 -8.55
CA GLY A 143 -22.18 -1.24 -8.35
C GLY A 143 -22.52 0.17 -8.82
N SER A 144 -21.74 1.14 -8.34
CA SER A 144 -22.01 2.58 -8.49
C SER A 144 -21.39 3.22 -9.74
N ASN A 145 -20.60 2.47 -10.51
CA ASN A 145 -19.96 2.99 -11.73
C ASN A 145 -21.01 3.15 -12.84
N GLN A 146 -21.26 4.37 -13.31
CA GLN A 146 -22.20 4.62 -14.40
C GLN A 146 -21.77 3.91 -15.69
N LEU A 147 -22.72 3.27 -16.38
CA LEU A 147 -22.53 2.61 -17.66
C LEU A 147 -22.88 3.59 -18.79
N GLY A 148 -21.99 4.53 -19.09
CA GLY A 148 -22.24 5.57 -20.08
C GLY A 148 -23.46 6.42 -19.73
N SER A 149 -24.34 6.65 -20.70
CA SER A 149 -25.63 7.33 -20.51
C SER A 149 -26.79 6.39 -20.15
N TYR A 150 -26.53 5.09 -20.03
CA TYR A 150 -27.56 4.09 -19.79
C TYR A 150 -28.19 4.26 -18.39
N LYS A 151 -29.53 4.12 -18.31
CA LYS A 151 -30.29 4.25 -17.06
C LYS A 151 -30.93 2.91 -16.70
N PRO A 152 -30.39 2.17 -15.71
CA PRO A 152 -31.01 0.94 -15.23
C PRO A 152 -32.31 1.24 -14.49
N THR A 153 -33.19 0.24 -14.34
CA THR A 153 -34.42 0.33 -13.56
C THR A 153 -34.14 0.71 -12.10
N ARG A 154 -33.07 0.14 -11.53
CA ARG A 154 -32.55 0.50 -10.21
C ARG A 154 -31.10 0.03 -10.05
N TYR A 155 -30.51 0.40 -8.91
CA TYR A 155 -29.16 0.02 -8.53
C TYR A 155 -29.17 -0.89 -7.29
N LEU A 156 -28.28 -1.87 -7.27
CA LEU A 156 -27.78 -2.53 -6.07
C LEU A 156 -26.32 -2.09 -5.91
N ALA A 157 -26.10 -1.01 -5.16
CA ALA A 157 -24.80 -0.35 -5.11
C ALA A 157 -24.55 0.32 -3.77
N GLY A 158 -23.31 0.23 -3.30
CA GLY A 158 -22.81 1.01 -2.17
C GLY A 158 -21.71 2.01 -2.58
N PRO A 159 -21.21 2.82 -1.63
CA PRO A 159 -20.12 3.76 -1.87
C PRO A 159 -18.79 3.10 -2.27
N HIS A 160 -18.65 1.80 -2.03
CA HIS A 160 -17.47 1.00 -2.39
C HIS A 160 -17.87 -0.48 -2.54
N ARG A 161 -17.00 -1.28 -3.17
CA ARG A 161 -17.22 -2.73 -3.45
C ARG A 161 -17.78 -3.54 -2.28
N TYR A 162 -17.26 -3.32 -1.07
CA TYR A 162 -17.73 -4.04 0.12
C TYR A 162 -19.19 -3.71 0.49
N ALA A 163 -19.61 -2.45 0.29
CA ALA A 163 -20.98 -2.04 0.53
C ALA A 163 -21.90 -2.48 -0.61
N THR A 164 -21.43 -2.51 -1.86
CA THR A 164 -22.17 -3.14 -2.97
C THR A 164 -22.44 -4.61 -2.68
N ALA A 165 -21.46 -5.36 -2.17
CA ALA A 165 -21.64 -6.76 -1.76
C ALA A 165 -22.75 -6.92 -0.72
N VAL A 166 -22.84 -5.98 0.23
CA VAL A 166 -23.91 -5.93 1.23
C VAL A 166 -25.27 -5.67 0.59
N GLU A 167 -25.40 -4.71 -0.34
CA GLU A 167 -26.67 -4.46 -1.03
C GLU A 167 -27.14 -5.66 -1.87
N VAL A 168 -26.21 -6.37 -2.51
CA VAL A 168 -26.51 -7.62 -3.21
C VAL A 168 -26.96 -8.70 -2.23
N SER A 169 -26.26 -8.87 -1.11
CA SER A 169 -26.60 -9.86 -0.08
C SER A 169 -27.96 -9.58 0.56
N LYS A 170 -28.32 -8.31 0.79
CA LYS A 170 -29.67 -7.91 1.23
C LYS A 170 -30.74 -8.31 0.21
N GLN A 171 -30.48 -8.11 -1.08
CA GLN A 171 -31.40 -8.54 -2.15
C GLN A 171 -31.56 -10.06 -2.15
N VAL A 172 -30.45 -10.81 -2.07
CA VAL A 172 -30.49 -12.29 -2.01
C VAL A 172 -31.32 -12.76 -0.82
N MET A 173 -31.11 -12.22 0.38
CA MET A 173 -31.88 -12.62 1.57
C MET A 173 -33.33 -12.15 1.54
N LYS A 174 -33.64 -11.07 0.82
CA LYS A 174 -35.03 -10.65 0.59
C LYS A 174 -35.76 -11.64 -0.33
N ASP A 175 -35.09 -12.09 -1.39
CA ASP A 175 -35.67 -13.03 -2.35
C ASP A 175 -35.66 -14.47 -1.83
N HIS A 176 -34.71 -14.78 -0.93
CA HIS A 176 -34.47 -16.09 -0.32
C HIS A 176 -34.31 -15.98 1.21
N PRO A 177 -35.40 -15.82 1.98
CA PRO A 177 -35.34 -15.65 3.44
C PRO A 177 -34.72 -16.83 4.21
N GLU A 178 -34.59 -18.00 3.57
CA GLU A 178 -33.92 -19.18 4.10
C GLU A 178 -32.38 -19.07 4.12
N VAL A 179 -31.81 -18.08 3.42
CA VAL A 179 -30.37 -17.88 3.33
C VAL A 179 -29.82 -17.34 4.65
N HIS A 180 -29.03 -18.17 5.33
CA HIS A 180 -28.35 -17.83 6.59
C HIS A 180 -26.82 -17.99 6.52
N ILE A 181 -26.27 -18.24 5.33
CA ILE A 181 -24.84 -18.44 5.09
C ILE A 181 -24.27 -17.24 4.32
N ALA A 182 -23.12 -16.73 4.77
CA ALA A 182 -22.32 -15.79 4.00
C ALA A 182 -20.98 -16.42 3.61
N TYR A 183 -20.67 -16.34 2.32
CA TYR A 183 -19.39 -16.71 1.77
C TYR A 183 -18.51 -15.46 1.68
N LEU A 184 -17.43 -15.43 2.46
CA LEU A 184 -16.53 -14.29 2.58
C LEU A 184 -15.30 -14.49 1.70
N THR A 185 -14.99 -13.51 0.86
CA THR A 185 -13.82 -13.57 -0.04
C THR A 185 -13.12 -12.23 -0.17
N ASN A 186 -11.86 -12.25 -0.63
CA ASN A 186 -11.08 -11.04 -0.84
C ASN A 186 -11.70 -10.15 -1.93
N GLY A 187 -11.99 -8.89 -1.59
CA GLY A 187 -12.47 -7.88 -2.54
C GLY A 187 -11.39 -7.30 -3.45
N LEU A 188 -10.10 -7.58 -3.20
CA LEU A 188 -8.95 -7.04 -3.95
C LEU A 188 -8.39 -8.04 -4.98
N VAL A 189 -8.45 -9.34 -4.71
CA VAL A 189 -7.94 -10.42 -5.58
C VAL A 189 -9.07 -11.40 -5.85
N LEU A 190 -9.47 -11.53 -7.13
CA LEU A 190 -10.76 -12.13 -7.50
C LEU A 190 -10.69 -13.59 -7.95
N ALA A 191 -9.51 -14.20 -8.06
CA ALA A 191 -9.35 -15.53 -8.64
C ALA A 191 -10.15 -16.61 -7.87
N ASP A 192 -9.98 -16.68 -6.54
CA ASP A 192 -10.61 -17.70 -5.69
C ASP A 192 -12.15 -17.61 -5.69
N SER A 193 -12.66 -16.39 -5.86
CA SER A 193 -14.08 -16.11 -5.79
C SER A 193 -14.87 -16.49 -7.05
N VAL A 194 -14.23 -16.52 -8.22
CA VAL A 194 -14.89 -16.88 -9.49
C VAL A 194 -15.31 -18.35 -9.52
N ALA A 195 -14.52 -19.25 -8.91
CA ALA A 195 -14.83 -20.68 -8.83
C ALA A 195 -16.09 -20.95 -7.99
N ALA A 196 -16.39 -20.09 -7.03
CA ALA A 196 -17.55 -20.25 -6.17
C ALA A 196 -18.88 -19.84 -6.86
N GLY A 197 -18.85 -18.93 -7.84
CA GLY A 197 -20.06 -18.31 -8.39
C GLY A 197 -21.09 -19.25 -9.02
N GLY A 198 -20.72 -20.46 -9.45
CA GLY A 198 -21.61 -21.38 -10.17
C GLY A 198 -22.59 -22.19 -9.32
N ARG A 199 -22.48 -22.19 -7.98
CA ARG A 199 -23.31 -23.09 -7.14
C ARG A 199 -23.60 -22.62 -5.71
N LEU A 200 -23.41 -21.35 -5.38
CA LEU A 200 -23.75 -20.84 -4.04
C LEU A 200 -25.25 -20.61 -3.90
N ASP A 201 -26.02 -21.70 -3.93
CA ASP A 201 -27.49 -21.69 -3.83
C ASP A 201 -27.97 -21.72 -2.37
N ASP A 202 -27.07 -21.68 -1.40
CA ASP A 202 -27.38 -21.70 0.04
C ASP A 202 -26.86 -20.46 0.80
N GLY A 203 -26.20 -19.53 0.09
CA GLY A 203 -25.56 -18.38 0.71
C GLY A 203 -25.50 -17.14 -0.18
N SER A 204 -25.00 -16.05 0.42
CA SER A 204 -24.68 -14.81 -0.28
C SER A 204 -23.18 -14.55 -0.24
N VAL A 205 -22.64 -13.87 -1.26
CA VAL A 205 -21.21 -13.55 -1.32
C VAL A 205 -20.95 -12.16 -0.73
N LEU A 206 -20.09 -12.10 0.27
CA LEU A 206 -19.60 -10.87 0.89
C LEU A 206 -18.10 -10.70 0.62
N LEU A 207 -17.64 -9.45 0.60
CA LEU A 207 -16.25 -9.10 0.32
C LEU A 207 -15.55 -8.62 1.60
N THR A 208 -14.25 -8.91 1.72
CA THR A 208 -13.39 -8.44 2.82
C THR A 208 -12.00 -8.05 2.31
N GLU A 209 -11.19 -7.38 3.13
CA GLU A 209 -9.73 -7.40 2.97
C GLU A 209 -9.16 -8.65 3.67
N PRO A 210 -7.95 -9.13 3.29
CA PRO A 210 -7.36 -10.32 3.89
C PRO A 210 -7.35 -10.29 5.42
N ASP A 211 -6.92 -9.17 6.00
CA ASP A 211 -6.68 -9.00 7.44
C ASP A 211 -7.61 -7.95 8.08
N TRP A 212 -8.69 -7.54 7.41
CA TRP A 212 -9.66 -6.60 7.96
C TRP A 212 -11.07 -6.81 7.40
N LEU A 213 -12.04 -6.98 8.30
CA LEU A 213 -13.47 -7.02 7.99
C LEU A 213 -14.04 -5.59 7.93
N PRO A 214 -14.45 -5.08 6.76
CA PRO A 214 -14.97 -3.71 6.63
C PRO A 214 -16.25 -3.51 7.43
N TYR A 215 -16.43 -2.30 7.98
CA TYR A 215 -17.57 -1.96 8.85
C TYR A 215 -18.93 -2.34 8.24
N ALA A 216 -19.19 -1.98 6.98
CA ALA A 216 -20.46 -2.28 6.30
C ALA A 216 -20.77 -3.79 6.25
N VAL A 217 -19.73 -4.61 6.06
CA VAL A 217 -19.85 -6.07 5.94
C VAL A 217 -20.08 -6.68 7.32
N CYS A 218 -19.34 -6.20 8.33
CA CYS A 218 -19.55 -6.57 9.72
C CYS A 218 -20.99 -6.26 10.19
N GLU A 219 -21.47 -5.04 9.97
CA GLU A 219 -22.82 -4.64 10.37
C GLU A 219 -23.89 -5.48 9.69
N HIS A 220 -23.71 -5.78 8.40
CA HIS A 220 -24.62 -6.64 7.66
C HIS A 220 -24.63 -8.06 8.23
N ILE A 221 -23.47 -8.69 8.44
CA ILE A 221 -23.38 -10.02 9.07
C ILE A 221 -24.09 -10.03 10.43
N ARG A 222 -23.86 -9.01 11.25
CA ARG A 222 -24.41 -8.88 12.60
C ARG A 222 -25.94 -8.71 12.64
N THR A 223 -26.53 -8.10 11.62
CA THR A 223 -27.94 -7.64 11.65
C THR A 223 -28.88 -8.35 10.66
N SER A 224 -28.35 -9.06 9.67
CA SER A 224 -29.14 -9.66 8.59
C SER A 224 -29.70 -11.06 8.89
N GLY A 225 -29.30 -11.68 10.00
CA GLY A 225 -29.68 -13.06 10.31
C GLY A 225 -28.77 -14.13 9.67
N ILE A 226 -27.60 -13.74 9.14
CA ILE A 226 -26.51 -14.67 8.83
C ILE A 226 -26.06 -15.37 10.12
N LYS A 227 -25.97 -16.70 10.08
CA LYS A 227 -25.59 -17.56 11.22
C LYS A 227 -24.23 -18.22 11.04
N LYS A 228 -23.74 -18.33 9.80
CA LYS A 228 -22.48 -18.98 9.46
C LYS A 228 -21.75 -18.19 8.39
N VAL A 229 -20.46 -17.96 8.61
CA VAL A 229 -19.56 -17.33 7.63
C VAL A 229 -18.52 -18.34 7.20
N ILE A 230 -18.35 -18.54 5.89
CA ILE A 230 -17.40 -19.47 5.28
C ILE A 230 -16.42 -18.66 4.43
N ALA A 231 -15.12 -18.81 4.65
CA ALA A 231 -14.12 -18.20 3.76
C ALA A 231 -14.01 -18.96 2.44
N LEU A 232 -13.94 -18.23 1.33
CA LEU A 232 -13.58 -18.74 0.02
C LEU A 232 -12.13 -18.35 -0.28
N GLY A 233 -11.26 -19.35 -0.45
CA GLY A 233 -9.81 -19.16 -0.60
C GLY A 233 -9.03 -19.46 0.68
N GLY A 234 -7.71 -19.46 0.59
CA GLY A 234 -6.82 -19.72 1.73
C GLY A 234 -6.57 -18.50 2.62
N ASP A 235 -5.69 -18.65 3.60
CA ASP A 235 -5.37 -17.62 4.61
C ASP A 235 -4.85 -16.30 4.01
N SER A 236 -4.27 -16.34 2.80
CA SER A 236 -3.87 -15.12 2.07
C SER A 236 -5.05 -14.32 1.51
N THR A 237 -6.21 -14.95 1.38
CA THR A 237 -7.44 -14.38 0.82
C THR A 237 -8.33 -13.87 1.95
N VAL A 238 -8.53 -14.68 2.99
CA VAL A 238 -9.22 -14.30 4.23
C VAL A 238 -8.44 -14.92 5.39
N THR A 239 -7.85 -14.10 6.26
CA THR A 239 -7.08 -14.66 7.39
C THR A 239 -8.00 -15.34 8.41
N PRO A 240 -7.48 -16.31 9.18
CA PRO A 240 -8.24 -16.93 10.26
C PRO A 240 -8.82 -15.91 11.25
N GLU A 241 -8.11 -14.81 11.53
CA GLU A 241 -8.59 -13.76 12.43
C GLU A 241 -9.85 -13.07 11.89
N VAL A 242 -9.88 -12.76 10.59
CA VAL A 242 -11.04 -12.14 9.94
C VAL A 242 -12.22 -13.10 9.89
N LEU A 243 -11.98 -14.37 9.53
CA LEU A 243 -13.04 -15.39 9.48
C LEU A 243 -13.64 -15.66 10.86
N ASN A 244 -12.79 -15.76 11.90
CA ASN A 244 -13.22 -15.95 13.27
C ASN A 244 -14.03 -14.75 13.77
N ALA A 245 -13.55 -13.52 13.51
CA ALA A 245 -14.29 -12.31 13.86
C ALA A 245 -15.65 -12.25 13.16
N ALA A 246 -15.71 -12.57 11.86
CA ALA A 246 -16.96 -12.59 11.09
C ALA A 246 -17.98 -13.59 11.66
N ASN A 247 -17.55 -14.80 12.00
CA ASN A 247 -18.42 -15.80 12.67
C ASN A 247 -18.85 -15.35 14.07
N GLU A 248 -17.98 -14.68 14.82
CA GLU A 248 -18.34 -14.13 16.13
C GLU A 248 -19.42 -13.04 16.01
N TYR A 249 -19.33 -12.14 15.02
CA TYR A 249 -20.38 -11.14 14.78
C TYR A 249 -21.72 -11.78 14.35
N ALA A 250 -21.67 -12.86 13.57
CA ALA A 250 -22.87 -13.62 13.19
C ALA A 250 -23.55 -14.26 14.41
N GLN A 251 -22.77 -14.69 15.40
CA GLN A 251 -23.27 -15.36 16.61
C GLN A 251 -23.60 -14.39 17.75
N ASN A 252 -23.00 -13.20 17.76
CA ASN A 252 -23.20 -12.19 18.79
C ASN A 252 -23.61 -10.83 18.19
N PRO A 253 -24.90 -10.65 17.88
CA PRO A 253 -25.42 -9.40 17.35
C PRO A 253 -25.19 -8.19 18.26
N ALA A 254 -24.90 -8.34 19.55
CA ALA A 254 -24.66 -7.21 20.44
C ALA A 254 -23.22 -6.65 20.35
N LYS A 255 -22.28 -7.41 19.75
CA LYS A 255 -20.88 -6.99 19.63
C LYS A 255 -20.74 -5.83 18.61
N PRO A 256 -20.20 -4.66 19.01
CA PRO A 256 -20.05 -3.54 18.08
C PRO A 256 -18.97 -3.81 17.02
N CYS A 257 -19.25 -3.43 15.78
CA CYS A 257 -18.29 -3.50 14.68
C CYS A 257 -17.22 -2.40 14.81
N LEU A 258 -15.99 -2.71 14.37
CA LEU A 258 -14.91 -1.73 14.27
C LEU A 258 -15.17 -0.77 13.10
N GLN A 259 -15.28 0.53 13.40
CA GLN A 259 -15.50 1.56 12.38
C GLN A 259 -14.28 1.84 11.52
N THR A 260 -13.08 1.69 12.10
CA THR A 260 -11.81 1.89 11.41
C THR A 260 -10.95 0.63 11.51
N ARG A 261 -10.07 0.44 10.53
CA ARG A 261 -9.10 -0.65 10.56
C ARG A 261 -8.22 -0.53 11.81
N PRO A 262 -8.18 -1.54 12.69
CA PRO A 262 -7.33 -1.49 13.88
C PRO A 262 -5.86 -1.41 13.47
N VAL A 263 -5.15 -0.43 14.02
CA VAL A 263 -3.71 -0.29 13.81
C VAL A 263 -2.98 -1.27 14.71
N VAL A 264 -2.54 -2.39 14.14
CA VAL A 264 -1.66 -3.33 14.86
C VAL A 264 -0.29 -2.67 15.06
N ARG A 265 0.07 -2.41 16.32
CA ARG A 265 1.38 -1.85 16.68
C ARG A 265 2.28 -2.98 17.19
N GLY A 266 3.45 -3.15 16.57
CA GLY A 266 4.41 -4.19 16.96
C GLY A 266 5.20 -3.78 18.21
N TRP A 267 5.78 -2.59 18.20
CA TRP A 267 6.43 -1.99 19.37
C TRP A 267 5.75 -0.68 19.76
N VAL A 268 5.55 -0.51 21.07
CA VAL A 268 4.98 0.68 21.70
C VAL A 268 5.95 1.09 22.81
N ALA A 269 6.40 2.34 22.79
CA ALA A 269 7.25 2.86 23.85
C ALA A 269 6.40 3.17 25.09
N PRO A 270 6.98 3.19 26.31
CA PRO A 270 6.30 3.77 27.46
C PRO A 270 5.77 5.17 27.13
N GLY A 271 4.57 5.53 27.61
CA GLY A 271 3.78 6.65 27.09
C GLY A 271 4.42 8.04 27.11
N TYR A 272 5.47 8.25 27.92
CA TYR A 272 6.24 9.50 27.97
C TYR A 272 7.20 9.68 26.78
N TYR A 273 7.62 8.58 26.14
CA TYR A 273 8.60 8.60 25.06
C TYR A 273 7.94 8.65 23.68
N LEU A 274 8.72 9.09 22.69
CA LEU A 274 8.33 9.11 21.29
C LEU A 274 7.88 7.72 20.86
N GLN A 275 6.69 7.68 20.29
CA GLN A 275 6.10 6.47 19.74
C GLN A 275 6.63 6.23 18.33
N ALA A 276 6.61 4.96 17.91
CA ALA A 276 6.88 4.62 16.52
C ALA A 276 5.83 5.25 15.58
N VAL A 277 6.32 5.73 14.44
CA VAL A 277 5.51 6.18 13.31
C VAL A 277 5.83 5.34 12.07
N ASP A 278 4.87 5.24 11.15
CA ASP A 278 5.02 4.69 9.79
C ASP A 278 5.21 5.78 8.73
N LYS A 279 5.20 7.05 9.14
CA LYS A 279 5.52 8.20 8.30
C LYS A 279 6.14 9.32 9.13
N ILE A 280 7.26 9.87 8.66
CA ILE A 280 7.89 11.04 9.26
C ILE A 280 7.12 12.30 8.86
N THR A 281 6.95 13.22 9.79
CA THR A 281 6.31 14.52 9.54
C THR A 281 7.11 15.28 8.47
N PRO A 282 6.49 15.67 7.34
CA PRO A 282 7.16 16.47 6.32
C PRO A 282 7.62 17.81 6.91
N PRO A 283 8.82 18.31 6.52
CA PRO A 283 9.27 19.60 7.01
C PRO A 283 8.37 20.74 6.47
N PRO A 284 8.27 21.88 7.19
CA PRO A 284 7.36 22.97 6.85
C PRO A 284 7.73 23.75 5.57
N GLY A 285 8.84 23.41 4.92
CA GLY A 285 9.35 24.12 3.75
C GLY A 285 10.66 23.51 3.27
N THR A 286 11.52 24.36 2.71
CA THR A 286 12.85 24.00 2.20
C THR A 286 13.83 25.14 2.47
N VAL A 287 15.13 24.86 2.56
CA VAL A 287 16.15 25.87 2.81
C VAL A 287 16.22 26.85 1.64
N VAL A 288 16.30 28.15 1.91
CA VAL A 288 16.72 29.17 0.94
C VAL A 288 18.20 29.48 1.21
N PRO A 289 19.15 29.01 0.39
CA PRO A 289 20.57 29.18 0.69
C PRO A 289 20.97 30.66 0.74
N GLN A 290 21.45 31.08 1.91
CA GLN A 290 21.94 32.42 2.18
C GLN A 290 22.95 32.40 3.33
N SER A 291 23.60 33.53 3.59
CA SER A 291 24.65 33.65 4.61
C SER A 291 24.35 32.90 5.92
N GLY A 292 25.29 32.04 6.34
CA GLY A 292 25.22 31.27 7.60
C GLY A 292 24.49 29.92 7.53
N TRP A 293 23.69 29.67 6.48
CA TRP A 293 23.05 28.37 6.27
C TRP A 293 24.07 27.29 5.89
N ASN A 294 23.70 26.03 6.11
CA ASN A 294 24.54 24.86 5.87
C ASN A 294 23.76 23.80 5.07
N GLY A 295 24.33 22.61 4.95
CA GLY A 295 23.61 21.42 4.47
C GLY A 295 23.57 21.25 2.96
N THR A 296 22.70 20.33 2.54
CA THR A 296 22.67 19.73 1.20
C THR A 296 22.55 20.75 0.07
N LYS A 297 21.72 21.80 0.22
CA LYS A 297 21.62 22.85 -0.80
C LYS A 297 22.84 23.75 -0.85
N VAL A 298 23.43 24.09 0.30
CA VAL A 298 24.62 24.94 0.35
C VAL A 298 25.81 24.20 -0.28
N ARG A 299 25.92 22.88 -0.04
CA ARG A 299 26.86 22.00 -0.76
C ARG A 299 26.71 22.13 -2.27
N GLU A 300 25.49 21.96 -2.79
CA GLU A 300 25.22 22.01 -4.23
C GLU A 300 25.60 23.38 -4.81
N VAL A 301 25.19 24.48 -4.16
CA VAL A 301 25.54 25.85 -4.57
C VAL A 301 27.05 26.02 -4.65
N ARG A 302 27.78 25.61 -3.60
CA ARG A 302 29.24 25.74 -3.55
C ARG A 302 29.93 24.88 -4.60
N ALA A 303 29.46 23.66 -4.82
CA ALA A 303 29.99 22.76 -5.85
C ALA A 303 29.81 23.35 -7.26
N ARG A 304 28.61 23.84 -7.60
CA ARG A 304 28.32 24.45 -8.91
C ARG A 304 29.11 25.73 -9.18
N LEU A 305 29.43 26.47 -8.12
CA LEU A 305 30.16 27.74 -8.22
C LEU A 305 31.67 27.57 -8.00
N GLY A 306 32.17 26.35 -7.76
CA GLY A 306 33.58 26.08 -7.53
C GLY A 306 34.16 26.71 -6.25
N VAL A 307 33.34 26.89 -5.20
CA VAL A 307 33.75 27.57 -3.96
C VAL A 307 34.19 26.56 -2.89
N GLY A 308 35.50 26.56 -2.57
CA GLY A 308 36.07 25.80 -1.45
C GLY A 308 36.12 24.30 -1.67
N VAL A 309 36.60 23.87 -2.85
CA VAL A 309 37.02 22.48 -3.11
C VAL A 309 38.46 22.30 -2.57
N PRO A 310 38.78 21.18 -1.87
CA PRO A 310 37.93 20.00 -1.66
C PRO A 310 36.83 20.21 -0.62
N LEU A 311 35.67 19.57 -0.84
CA LEU A 311 34.37 19.71 -0.14
C LEU A 311 34.36 19.33 1.36
N ASN A 312 35.52 19.32 2.03
CA ASN A 312 35.73 18.77 3.37
C ASN A 312 35.91 19.86 4.46
N ALA A 313 35.88 21.14 4.08
CA ALA A 313 35.93 22.30 4.98
C ALA A 313 34.56 22.98 5.08
N SER A 314 34.30 23.75 6.15
CA SER A 314 32.97 24.24 6.56
C SER A 314 32.05 24.58 5.38
N MET A 315 31.03 23.76 5.17
CA MET A 315 30.07 23.88 4.07
C MET A 315 28.97 24.89 4.40
N THR A 316 29.38 25.95 5.08
CA THR A 316 28.57 27.10 5.42
C THR A 316 28.52 28.03 4.22
N PHE A 317 27.38 28.65 4.02
CA PHE A 317 27.21 29.72 3.05
C PHE A 317 27.93 30.97 3.59
N ASP A 318 29.21 31.03 3.33
CA ASP A 318 30.12 32.07 3.81
C ASP A 318 30.18 33.27 2.84
N ARG A 319 31.03 34.24 3.15
CA ARG A 319 31.25 35.43 2.31
C ARG A 319 31.74 35.06 0.91
N ALA A 320 32.57 34.04 0.77
CA ALA A 320 33.08 33.59 -0.53
C ALA A 320 31.94 33.03 -1.40
N THR A 321 31.08 32.20 -0.80
CA THR A 321 29.89 31.62 -1.44
C THR A 321 28.92 32.72 -1.86
N ARG A 322 28.60 33.66 -0.97
CA ARG A 322 27.74 34.79 -1.28
C ARG A 322 28.27 35.59 -2.46
N ASN A 323 29.56 35.91 -2.47
CA ASN A 323 30.17 36.67 -3.57
C ASN A 323 30.12 35.90 -4.90
N ALA A 324 30.27 34.57 -4.86
CA ALA A 324 30.13 33.73 -6.06
C ALA A 324 28.69 33.71 -6.59
N VAL A 325 27.69 33.64 -5.70
CA VAL A 325 26.27 33.72 -6.07
C VAL A 325 25.95 35.08 -6.70
N VAL A 326 26.42 36.19 -6.12
CA VAL A 326 26.25 37.54 -6.69
C VAL A 326 26.85 37.62 -8.09
N ARG A 327 28.05 37.08 -8.32
CA ARG A 327 28.67 37.05 -9.66
C ARG A 327 27.86 36.22 -10.65
N PHE A 328 27.38 35.06 -10.21
CA PHE A 328 26.54 34.20 -11.02
C PHE A 328 25.23 34.91 -11.41
N GLN A 329 24.51 35.47 -10.45
CA GLN A 329 23.26 36.21 -10.68
C GLN A 329 23.43 37.33 -11.72
N ARG A 330 24.48 38.15 -11.58
CA ARG A 330 24.80 39.21 -12.56
C ARG A 330 25.01 38.67 -13.97
N ARG A 331 25.79 37.59 -14.12
CA ARG A 331 26.04 36.96 -15.44
C ARG A 331 24.80 36.29 -16.03
N SER A 332 23.86 35.89 -15.19
CA SER A 332 22.63 35.20 -15.59
C SER A 332 21.43 36.13 -15.77
N GLY A 333 21.62 37.45 -15.63
CA GLY A 333 20.53 38.44 -15.74
C GLY A 333 19.52 38.39 -14.59
N LEU A 334 19.94 37.91 -13.42
CA LEU A 334 19.11 37.80 -12.21
C LEU A 334 19.45 38.92 -11.21
N PRO A 335 18.51 39.30 -10.30
CA PRO A 335 18.80 40.21 -9.20
C PRO A 335 19.98 39.72 -8.35
N ALA A 336 20.98 40.59 -8.16
CA ALA A 336 22.25 40.25 -7.51
C ALA A 336 22.17 40.32 -5.96
N SER A 337 21.19 39.63 -5.37
CA SER A 337 20.90 39.63 -3.93
C SER A 337 21.96 38.89 -3.09
N GLY A 338 22.64 37.91 -3.70
CA GLY A 338 23.49 36.95 -2.99
C GLY A 338 22.72 35.88 -2.22
N VAL A 339 21.39 35.82 -2.39
CA VAL A 339 20.50 34.78 -1.87
C VAL A 339 20.12 33.86 -3.03
N VAL A 340 20.18 32.55 -2.82
CA VAL A 340 19.78 31.57 -3.83
C VAL A 340 18.29 31.28 -3.69
N ASP A 341 17.46 32.20 -4.17
CA ASP A 341 16.02 31.99 -4.32
C ASP A 341 15.69 30.96 -5.41
N TYR A 342 14.41 30.66 -5.61
CA TYR A 342 13.97 29.66 -6.59
C TYR A 342 14.47 29.98 -8.01
N ALA A 343 14.40 31.25 -8.44
CA ALA A 343 14.85 31.66 -9.77
C ALA A 343 16.36 31.48 -9.95
N THR A 344 17.15 31.82 -8.92
CA THR A 344 18.60 31.58 -8.91
C THR A 344 18.91 30.09 -8.91
N TRP A 345 18.17 29.29 -8.14
CA TRP A 345 18.37 27.85 -8.04
C TRP A 345 18.18 27.12 -9.36
N VAL A 346 17.03 27.31 -10.02
CA VAL A 346 16.72 26.63 -11.29
C VAL A 346 17.67 27.03 -12.42
N ARG A 347 18.28 28.22 -12.33
CA ARG A 347 19.31 28.65 -13.27
C ARG A 347 20.68 28.06 -12.94
N LEU A 348 20.98 27.82 -11.66
CA LEU A 348 22.27 27.34 -11.18
C LEU A 348 22.42 25.82 -11.29
N THR A 349 21.34 25.06 -11.09
CA THR A 349 21.36 23.59 -11.05
C THR A 349 20.07 22.99 -11.62
N GLY A 350 20.17 21.74 -12.11
CA GLY A 350 19.03 20.91 -12.49
C GLY A 350 18.42 20.09 -11.35
N ARG A 351 18.90 20.26 -10.11
CA ARG A 351 18.40 19.54 -8.93
C ARG A 351 17.01 20.06 -8.51
N PRO A 352 16.12 19.21 -7.96
CA PRO A 352 14.84 19.64 -7.40
C PRO A 352 15.01 20.71 -6.31
N TRP A 353 14.11 21.69 -6.29
CA TRP A 353 14.13 22.76 -5.28
C TRP A 353 13.96 22.23 -3.85
N ASN A 354 13.32 21.08 -3.64
CA ASN A 354 13.09 20.48 -2.32
C ASN A 354 14.05 19.32 -2.02
N MET A 355 15.24 19.27 -2.64
CA MET A 355 16.18 18.14 -2.49
C MET A 355 16.66 17.90 -1.04
N ASP A 356 16.57 18.90 -0.18
CA ASP A 356 16.90 18.87 1.24
C ASP A 356 15.75 18.35 2.12
N ASN A 357 14.58 18.04 1.55
CA ASN A 357 13.43 17.44 2.26
C ASN A 357 13.53 15.91 2.36
N PHE A 358 14.67 15.33 2.01
CA PHE A 358 14.88 13.88 2.04
C PHE A 358 14.67 13.31 3.45
N GLN A 359 13.86 12.26 3.57
CA GLN A 359 13.57 11.56 4.82
C GLN A 359 13.54 10.06 4.56
N MET A 360 14.27 9.29 5.38
CA MET A 360 14.19 7.84 5.36
C MET A 360 12.76 7.37 5.66
N GLN A 361 12.34 6.32 4.96
CA GLN A 361 11.02 5.72 5.16
C GLN A 361 11.09 4.72 6.31
N PRO A 362 10.20 4.84 7.30
CA PRO A 362 10.18 3.93 8.44
C PRO A 362 9.47 2.60 8.12
N PRO A 363 9.72 1.54 8.91
CA PRO A 363 8.94 0.32 8.87
C PRO A 363 7.46 0.55 9.22
N PRO A 364 6.54 -0.31 8.74
CA PRO A 364 5.13 -0.28 9.14
C PRO A 364 4.93 -0.33 10.66
N LEU A 365 3.81 0.20 11.18
CA LEU A 365 3.53 0.22 12.63
C LEU A 365 3.55 -1.17 13.29
N LYS A 366 3.21 -2.23 12.54
CA LYS A 366 3.30 -3.62 13.00
C LYS A 366 4.72 -4.13 13.28
N ALA A 367 5.76 -3.39 12.88
CA ALA A 367 7.14 -3.78 13.13
C ALA A 367 7.46 -3.78 14.63
N ASN A 368 8.08 -4.87 15.09
CA ASN A 368 8.53 -5.01 16.47
C ASN A 368 9.79 -4.15 16.74
N ARG A 369 10.25 -4.15 17.99
CA ARG A 369 11.38 -3.29 18.41
C ARG A 369 12.68 -3.66 17.69
N GLU A 370 12.95 -4.95 17.54
CA GLU A 370 14.15 -5.48 16.90
C GLU A 370 14.22 -5.10 15.43
N GLN A 371 13.12 -5.28 14.68
CA GLN A 371 13.02 -4.88 13.28
C GLN A 371 13.29 -3.38 13.07
N ARG A 372 12.91 -2.52 14.03
CA ARG A 372 13.20 -1.08 13.98
C ARG A 372 14.65 -0.76 14.30
N ILE A 373 15.27 -1.46 15.24
CA ILE A 373 16.72 -1.38 15.49
C ILE A 373 17.47 -1.80 14.24
N ASP A 374 17.08 -2.91 13.63
CA ASP A 374 17.70 -3.41 12.41
C ASP A 374 17.58 -2.43 11.25
N ALA A 375 16.42 -1.77 11.08
CA ALA A 375 16.26 -0.72 10.09
C ALA A 375 17.21 0.48 10.34
N MET A 376 17.30 0.93 11.60
CA MET A 376 18.23 2.00 12.01
C MET A 376 19.69 1.65 11.70
N LEU A 377 20.12 0.45 12.11
CA LEU A 377 21.51 0.01 11.99
C LEU A 377 21.87 -0.35 10.54
N SER A 378 20.93 -0.92 9.78
CA SER A 378 21.10 -1.22 8.36
C SER A 378 21.27 0.06 7.55
N PHE A 379 20.46 1.09 7.83
CA PHE A 379 20.66 2.41 7.24
C PHE A 379 22.05 2.95 7.55
N ALA A 380 22.45 2.99 8.83
CA ALA A 380 23.73 3.54 9.25
C ALA A 380 24.93 2.82 8.62
N ARG A 381 24.90 1.47 8.58
CA ARG A 381 25.92 0.64 7.91
C ARG A 381 25.97 0.90 6.41
N GLY A 382 24.80 1.05 5.77
CA GLY A 382 24.70 1.38 4.34
C GLY A 382 25.28 2.75 3.98
N GLN A 383 25.52 3.63 4.95
CA GLN A 383 26.14 4.94 4.70
C GLN A 383 27.66 4.94 4.86
N ILE A 384 28.32 3.81 5.18
CA ILE A 384 29.79 3.78 5.29
C ILE A 384 30.43 4.18 3.95
N GLY A 385 31.39 5.11 4.00
CA GLY A 385 32.06 5.69 2.83
C GLY A 385 31.40 6.97 2.30
N THR A 386 30.18 7.28 2.73
CA THR A 386 29.48 8.51 2.32
C THR A 386 30.26 9.77 2.73
N PRO A 387 30.46 10.76 1.84
CA PRO A 387 31.18 11.98 2.17
C PRO A 387 30.58 12.76 3.34
N TYR A 388 31.44 13.43 4.09
CA TYR A 388 31.02 14.35 5.14
C TYR A 388 30.42 15.63 4.54
N THR A 389 29.22 16.01 5.00
CA THR A 389 28.58 17.28 4.63
C THR A 389 28.12 18.04 5.87
N TRP A 390 28.72 19.20 6.17
CA TRP A 390 28.32 20.02 7.32
C TRP A 390 26.87 20.50 7.21
N GLY A 391 26.02 20.20 8.21
CA GLY A 391 24.57 20.41 8.19
C GLY A 391 23.80 19.49 7.23
N GLY A 392 24.47 18.45 6.72
CA GLY A 392 23.91 17.52 5.73
C GLY A 392 23.08 16.42 6.38
N ALA A 393 21.83 16.30 5.93
CA ALA A 393 20.91 15.19 6.23
C ALA A 393 20.17 14.72 4.97
N GLY A 394 20.83 14.77 3.80
CA GLY A 394 20.25 14.46 2.49
C GLY A 394 20.31 12.96 2.13
N PRO A 395 20.09 12.60 0.85
CA PRO A 395 20.38 11.25 0.36
C PRO A 395 21.88 10.95 0.38
N THR A 396 22.26 9.68 0.29
CA THR A 396 23.64 9.18 0.36
C THR A 396 24.65 10.00 -0.47
N GLY A 397 24.33 10.34 -1.72
CA GLY A 397 25.25 11.11 -2.60
C GLY A 397 25.50 12.57 -2.18
N ASP A 398 24.65 13.12 -1.30
CA ASP A 398 24.74 14.50 -0.83
C ASP A 398 25.51 14.63 0.50
N GLY A 399 25.80 13.51 1.16
CA GLY A 399 26.61 13.43 2.37
C GLY A 399 25.87 13.77 3.66
N TYR A 400 26.51 13.45 4.78
CA TYR A 400 25.97 13.64 6.12
C TYR A 400 26.97 14.34 7.05
N ASP A 401 26.48 15.13 8.01
CA ASP A 401 27.25 15.33 9.25
C ASP A 401 26.86 14.30 10.31
N CYS A 402 27.50 14.36 11.49
CA CYS A 402 27.29 13.39 12.55
C CYS A 402 25.82 13.30 12.99
N SER A 403 25.17 14.44 13.12
CA SER A 403 23.79 14.55 13.60
C SER A 403 22.76 14.41 12.50
N GLY A 404 23.10 14.71 11.25
CA GLY A 404 22.28 14.40 10.09
C GLY A 404 22.22 12.90 9.79
N LEU A 405 23.34 12.18 9.96
CA LEU A 405 23.35 10.71 9.90
C LEU A 405 22.47 10.12 11.01
N ALA A 406 22.62 10.61 12.25
CA ALA A 406 21.80 10.17 13.37
C ALA A 406 20.30 10.45 13.14
N LEU A 407 19.96 11.64 12.63
CA LEU A 407 18.57 12.01 12.31
C LEU A 407 17.94 11.09 11.28
N GLN A 408 18.63 10.76 10.19
CA GLN A 408 18.12 9.83 9.18
C GLN A 408 18.03 8.39 9.71
N ALA A 409 18.92 7.98 10.62
CA ALA A 409 18.82 6.69 11.28
C ALA A 409 17.58 6.61 12.21
N LEU A 410 17.24 7.70 12.91
CA LEU A 410 15.99 7.80 13.68
C LEU A 410 14.76 7.67 12.76
N TYR A 411 14.78 8.35 11.61
CA TYR A 411 13.72 8.22 10.61
C TYR A 411 13.58 6.80 10.07
N ALA A 412 14.71 6.12 9.78
CA ALA A 412 14.70 4.72 9.39
C ALA A 412 14.16 3.78 10.49
N ALA A 413 14.22 4.17 11.77
CA ALA A 413 13.60 3.43 12.87
C ALA A 413 12.10 3.72 13.06
N GLY A 414 11.58 4.78 12.43
CA GLY A 414 10.26 5.32 12.70
C GLY A 414 10.17 6.16 13.96
N ILE A 415 11.25 6.86 14.32
CA ILE A 415 11.25 7.85 15.40
C ILE A 415 11.27 9.25 14.79
N ASP A 416 10.20 10.02 15.04
CA ASP A 416 10.04 11.39 14.55
C ASP A 416 10.25 12.41 15.69
N PRO A 417 11.43 13.04 15.79
CA PRO A 417 11.83 13.85 16.94
C PRO A 417 11.44 15.34 16.77
N GLN A 418 10.26 15.63 16.19
CA GLN A 418 9.82 17.02 15.98
C GLN A 418 9.97 17.87 17.26
N PRO A 419 10.39 19.14 17.14
CA PRO A 419 10.58 19.91 15.92
C PRO A 419 11.95 19.72 15.24
N ILE A 420 12.74 18.72 15.66
CA ILE A 420 14.04 18.40 15.05
C ILE A 420 13.79 17.77 13.66
N ASN A 421 14.21 18.47 12.60
CA ASN A 421 14.01 18.02 11.22
C ASN A 421 15.17 18.45 10.29
N VAL A 422 15.13 17.99 9.05
CA VAL A 422 16.20 18.23 8.05
C VAL A 422 16.41 19.71 7.72
N ILE A 423 15.38 20.55 7.85
CA ILE A 423 15.48 21.99 7.57
C ILE A 423 16.08 22.74 8.75
N SER A 424 15.58 22.49 9.98
CA SER A 424 16.17 23.05 11.19
C SER A 424 17.62 22.59 11.37
N HIS A 425 17.94 21.35 10.99
CA HIS A 425 19.30 20.81 11.01
C HIS A 425 20.29 21.65 10.16
N ALA A 426 19.85 22.16 9.01
CA ALA A 426 20.66 23.01 8.14
C ALA A 426 20.74 24.48 8.58
N ALA A 427 19.89 24.89 9.53
CA ALA A 427 19.76 26.29 9.94
C ALA A 427 21.05 26.83 10.58
N PRO A 428 21.33 28.15 10.45
CA PRO A 428 22.42 28.78 11.18
C PRO A 428 22.25 28.52 12.68
N THR A 429 23.34 28.22 13.36
CA THR A 429 23.44 28.02 14.83
C THR A 429 22.64 26.86 15.46
N TYR A 430 21.68 26.25 14.75
CA TYR A 430 20.97 25.07 15.22
C TYR A 430 21.92 23.87 15.35
N ARG A 431 21.75 23.07 16.41
CA ARG A 431 22.63 21.93 16.71
C ARG A 431 21.79 20.70 17.04
N THR A 432 21.51 19.90 16.01
CA THR A 432 20.72 18.68 16.14
C THR A 432 21.29 17.72 17.19
N SER A 433 22.61 17.58 17.32
CA SER A 433 23.23 16.78 18.38
C SER A 433 22.84 17.24 19.79
N LYS A 434 22.82 18.56 20.04
CA LYS A 434 22.35 19.13 21.33
C LYS A 434 20.87 18.88 21.55
N GLN A 435 20.06 19.05 20.51
CA GLN A 435 18.60 18.91 20.60
C GLN A 435 18.20 17.45 20.83
N LEU A 436 18.81 16.50 20.11
CA LEU A 436 18.62 15.07 20.33
C LEU A 436 19.05 14.66 21.74
N TYR A 437 20.19 15.16 22.22
CA TYR A 437 20.63 14.92 23.60
C TYR A 437 19.71 15.55 24.64
N ALA A 438 18.99 16.63 24.34
CA ALA A 438 18.09 17.30 25.28
C ALA A 438 16.62 16.85 25.15
N HIS A 439 16.28 16.07 24.13
CA HIS A 439 14.89 15.81 23.77
C HIS A 439 14.13 15.05 24.87
N PRO A 440 13.01 15.57 25.39
CA PRO A 440 12.29 14.97 26.51
C PRO A 440 11.66 13.62 26.16
N GLY A 441 11.17 13.46 24.92
CA GLY A 441 10.59 12.21 24.44
C GLY A 441 11.62 11.12 24.07
N LEU A 442 12.92 11.34 24.26
CA LEU A 442 13.95 10.31 24.02
C LEU A 442 14.52 9.82 25.36
N GLN A 443 14.61 8.50 25.54
CA GLN A 443 15.03 7.90 26.81
C GLN A 443 16.52 8.15 27.06
N LYS A 444 16.87 8.71 28.22
CA LYS A 444 18.26 8.87 28.67
C LYS A 444 18.63 7.80 29.65
N LEU A 445 19.78 7.16 29.43
CA LEU A 445 20.35 6.18 30.35
C LEU A 445 21.82 6.47 30.57
N PRO A 446 22.40 6.11 31.74
CA PRO A 446 23.82 6.24 31.97
C PRO A 446 24.63 5.54 30.88
N PHE A 447 25.78 6.09 30.52
CA PHE A 447 26.61 5.62 29.41
C PHE A 447 26.94 4.10 29.44
N ALA A 448 27.01 3.52 30.64
CA ALA A 448 27.26 2.10 30.83
C ALA A 448 26.16 1.17 30.26
N TYR A 449 24.93 1.65 30.11
CA TYR A 449 23.77 0.86 29.65
C TYR A 449 23.62 0.78 28.13
N ARG A 450 24.60 1.29 27.38
CA ARG A 450 24.54 1.37 25.92
C ARG A 450 24.35 -0.01 25.27
N ILE A 451 23.40 -0.11 24.36
CA ILE A 451 23.14 -1.27 23.50
C ILE A 451 23.05 -0.81 22.03
N PRO A 452 23.21 -1.71 21.05
CA PRO A 452 23.09 -1.34 19.64
C PRO A 452 21.81 -0.54 19.36
N GLY A 453 21.95 0.56 18.61
CA GLY A 453 20.87 1.53 18.33
C GLY A 453 20.84 2.75 19.26
N ASP A 454 21.60 2.75 20.37
CA ASP A 454 21.72 3.93 21.22
C ASP A 454 22.61 5.01 20.57
N LEU A 455 22.29 6.27 20.81
CA LEU A 455 23.09 7.42 20.42
C LEU A 455 24.09 7.78 21.51
N VAL A 456 25.35 7.94 21.12
CA VAL A 456 26.48 8.31 21.99
C VAL A 456 26.93 9.73 21.65
N PHE A 457 27.23 10.54 22.65
CA PHE A 457 27.52 11.97 22.49
C PHE A 457 28.86 12.37 23.09
N TRP A 458 29.48 13.40 22.51
CA TRP A 458 30.66 14.04 23.07
C TRP A 458 30.37 15.50 23.42
N GLN A 459 30.97 15.95 24.52
CA GLN A 459 30.76 17.26 25.12
C GLN A 459 32.07 18.03 25.34
N GLY A 460 31.98 19.35 25.25
CA GLY A 460 33.07 20.29 25.56
C GLY A 460 32.55 21.51 26.33
N ARG A 461 33.35 22.59 26.42
CA ARG A 461 32.98 23.81 27.14
C ARG A 461 31.66 24.45 26.67
N GLY A 462 31.29 24.25 25.40
CA GLY A 462 30.04 24.75 24.81
C GLY A 462 28.88 23.74 24.77
N GLY A 463 28.96 22.62 25.50
CA GLY A 463 27.96 21.54 25.50
C GLY A 463 28.24 20.43 24.47
N ILE A 464 27.19 19.70 24.07
CA ILE A 464 27.29 18.62 23.06
C ILE A 464 27.74 19.19 21.72
N TYR A 465 28.74 18.54 21.11
CA TYR A 465 29.26 18.93 19.79
C TYR A 465 29.29 17.79 18.77
N HIS A 466 29.15 16.54 19.20
CA HIS A 466 29.20 15.38 18.30
C HIS A 466 28.27 14.25 18.77
N VAL A 467 27.81 13.43 17.83
CA VAL A 467 26.95 12.27 18.08
C VAL A 467 27.35 11.11 17.15
N ALA A 468 27.24 9.88 17.65
CA ALA A 468 27.46 8.65 16.90
C ALA A 468 26.41 7.59 17.27
N ILE A 469 26.21 6.60 16.41
CA ILE A 469 25.30 5.47 16.65
C ILE A 469 26.11 4.30 17.17
N TYR A 470 25.78 3.78 18.35
CA TYR A 470 26.43 2.60 18.91
C TYR A 470 25.95 1.33 18.21
N VAL A 471 26.88 0.47 17.80
CA VAL A 471 26.57 -0.75 17.03
C VAL A 471 26.97 -2.04 17.75
N GLY A 472 27.30 -1.96 19.04
CA GLY A 472 27.76 -3.09 19.84
C GLY A 472 29.28 -3.25 19.84
N SER A 473 29.81 -4.17 20.65
CA SER A 473 31.24 -4.53 20.71
C SER A 473 32.19 -3.34 20.82
N ASN A 474 31.80 -2.30 21.55
CA ASN A 474 32.54 -1.05 21.69
C ASN A 474 32.82 -0.33 20.35
N GLN A 475 31.93 -0.48 19.36
CA GLN A 475 32.01 0.16 18.06
C GLN A 475 30.89 1.21 17.89
N VAL A 476 31.18 2.24 17.10
CA VAL A 476 30.22 3.25 16.68
C VAL A 476 30.28 3.48 15.18
N ILE A 477 29.15 3.90 14.60
CA ILE A 477 29.07 4.48 13.27
C ILE A 477 28.81 5.98 13.41
N GLU A 478 29.60 6.77 12.70
CA GLU A 478 29.46 8.23 12.69
C GLU A 478 29.83 8.80 11.32
N SER A 479 29.33 10.00 11.03
CA SER A 479 29.92 10.87 10.02
C SER A 479 30.76 11.94 10.68
N SER A 480 32.03 12.03 10.29
CA SER A 480 32.99 13.01 10.78
C SER A 480 33.91 13.42 9.62
N TYR A 481 34.82 14.38 9.82
CA TYR A 481 35.66 14.93 8.74
C TYR A 481 36.18 13.84 7.79
N GLY A 482 35.83 13.99 6.51
CA GLY A 482 36.09 13.02 5.45
C GLY A 482 34.83 12.28 5.01
N TYR A 483 34.41 11.28 5.79
CA TYR A 483 33.35 10.35 5.42
C TYR A 483 32.73 9.63 6.63
N THR A 484 31.58 9.00 6.42
CA THR A 484 30.93 8.11 7.36
C THR A 484 31.70 6.81 7.53
N ARG A 485 31.98 6.41 8.77
CA ARG A 485 32.79 5.24 9.08
C ARG A 485 32.29 4.49 10.30
N GLN A 486 32.55 3.19 10.33
CA GLN A 486 32.50 2.40 11.56
C GLN A 486 33.90 2.39 12.20
N ARG A 487 33.97 2.62 13.51
CA ARG A 487 35.25 2.56 14.24
C ARG A 487 35.06 2.23 15.72
N PRO A 488 36.14 1.82 16.42
CA PRO A 488 36.10 1.68 17.87
C PRO A 488 35.67 2.97 18.54
N LEU A 489 34.87 2.86 19.59
CA LEU A 489 34.53 3.97 20.47
C LEU A 489 35.82 4.57 21.06
N TYR A 490 35.97 5.88 20.90
CA TYR A 490 37.18 6.60 21.21
C TYR A 490 36.91 7.75 22.20
N LYS A 491 37.88 8.04 23.07
CA LYS A 491 37.83 9.16 24.02
C LYS A 491 38.52 10.41 23.44
N TRP A 492 38.00 10.94 22.34
CA TRP A 492 38.42 12.28 21.90
C TRP A 492 37.58 13.32 22.64
N GLY A 493 38.17 13.99 23.63
CA GLY A 493 37.40 14.82 24.57
C GLY A 493 36.50 14.01 25.51
N ASN A 494 35.53 14.66 26.13
CA ASN A 494 34.68 14.04 27.15
C ASN A 494 33.43 13.43 26.50
N ILE A 495 33.27 12.10 26.63
CA ILE A 495 32.00 11.43 26.34
C ILE A 495 30.96 11.93 27.34
N ALA A 496 29.75 12.23 26.87
CA ALA A 496 28.66 12.66 27.73
C ALA A 496 28.25 11.53 28.70
N PRO A 497 27.78 11.87 29.92
CA PRO A 497 27.47 10.85 30.94
C PRO A 497 26.26 9.97 30.59
N TYR A 498 25.41 10.40 29.65
CA TYR A 498 24.22 9.68 29.22
C TYR A 498 24.29 9.31 27.74
N ILE A 499 23.76 8.14 27.40
CA ILE A 499 23.31 7.84 26.03
C ILE A 499 21.87 8.28 25.85
N VAL A 500 21.44 8.35 24.59
CA VAL A 500 20.02 8.47 24.24
C VAL A 500 19.58 7.20 23.53
N ARG A 501 18.54 6.55 24.06
CA ARG A 501 17.90 5.35 23.50
C ARG A 501 16.64 5.76 22.74
N PRO A 502 16.63 5.72 21.41
CA PRO A 502 15.46 6.12 20.64
C PRO A 502 14.28 5.17 20.77
N LEU A 503 14.56 3.86 20.70
CA LEU A 503 13.57 2.81 20.87
C LEU A 503 13.54 2.43 22.36
N ALA A 504 12.84 3.25 23.15
CA ALA A 504 12.78 3.12 24.61
C ALA A 504 12.32 1.72 25.08
N THR A 505 12.84 1.32 26.24
CA THR A 505 12.53 0.05 26.92
C THR A 505 11.96 0.32 28.29
#